data_AF-A0A8T3SFI6-F1
#
_entry.id   AF-A0A8T3SFI6-F1
#
_cell.length_a   1.000
_cell.length_b   1.000
_cell.length_c   1.000
_cell.angle_alpha   90.00
_cell.angle_beta   90.00
_cell.angle_gamma   90.00
#
_symmetry.space_group_name_H-M   'P 1'
#
loop_
_entity.id
_entity.type
_entity.pdbx_description
1 polymer ?
#
loop_
_entity_poly.entity_id
_entity_poly.type
_entity_poly.pdbx_seq_one_letter_code
_entity_poly.pdbx_strand_id
1 'polypeptide(L)'
;MNNIIALDINIYDSKLEVVDNKSTGKTYAWSEFQQFVIETNDRGPFEEDVFLILQTNTDKIIIPQSKVASDKAEKLFQHFPNFNFDILTQAMSSSQNQQFICWNK
;
A
#
# COMPACT_ATOMS: atom_id res chain seq x y z
N MET A 1 1.14 4.88 16.50
CA MET A 1 0.69 4.32 15.21
C MET A 1 1.12 2.86 15.17
N ASN A 2 0.21 1.91 14.97
CA ASN A 2 0.54 0.49 14.93
C ASN A 2 1.02 0.10 13.53
N ASN A 3 2.05 -0.74 13.44
CA ASN A 3 2.51 -1.27 12.15
C ASN A 3 1.84 -2.62 11.88
N ILE A 4 1.25 -2.76 10.70
CA ILE A 4 0.57 -3.98 10.24
C ILE A 4 1.24 -4.39 8.93
N ILE A 5 1.73 -5.62 8.89
CA ILE A 5 2.30 -6.20 7.66
C ILE A 5 1.23 -7.11 7.07
N ALA A 6 0.76 -6.77 5.87
CA ALA A 6 -0.27 -7.52 5.18
C ALA A 6 0.29 -8.83 4.63
N LEU A 7 -0.39 -9.94 4.93
CA LEU A 7 -0.17 -11.24 4.29
C LEU A 7 -1.06 -11.40 3.05
N ASP A 8 -2.24 -10.82 3.07
CA ASP A 8 -3.19 -10.73 1.95
C ASP A 8 -4.09 -9.49 2.11
N ILE A 9 -4.70 -9.06 1.01
CA ILE A 9 -5.69 -7.99 0.99
C ILE A 9 -6.92 -8.35 0.14
N ASN A 10 -8.09 -7.94 0.63
CA ASN A 10 -9.33 -7.95 -0.12
C ASN A 10 -9.83 -6.52 -0.29
N ILE A 11 -10.09 -6.14 -1.54
CA ILE A 11 -10.53 -4.79 -1.92
C ILE A 11 -12.02 -4.88 -2.21
N TYR A 12 -12.82 -4.10 -1.49
CA TYR A 12 -14.26 -3.95 -1.68
C TYR A 12 -14.58 -2.49 -1.99
N ASP A 13 -15.73 -2.24 -2.62
CA ASP A 13 -16.14 -0.88 -2.99
C ASP A 13 -16.14 0.11 -1.81
N SER A 14 -16.47 -0.37 -0.60
CA SER A 14 -16.58 0.47 0.60
C SER A 14 -15.39 0.40 1.56
N LYS A 15 -14.51 -0.60 1.42
CA LYS A 15 -13.46 -0.85 2.41
C LYS A 15 -12.28 -1.68 1.86
N LEU A 16 -11.15 -1.56 2.54
CA LEU A 16 -10.02 -2.48 2.44
C LEU A 16 -10.06 -3.45 3.63
N GLU A 17 -9.92 -4.74 3.35
CA GLU A 17 -9.64 -5.76 4.37
C GLU A 17 -8.18 -6.20 4.24
N VAL A 18 -7.50 -6.24 5.38
CA VAL A 18 -6.08 -6.59 5.51
C VAL A 18 -5.97 -7.81 6.41
N VAL A 19 -5.46 -8.91 5.87
CA VAL A 19 -5.18 -10.13 6.63
C VAL A 19 -3.75 -10.04 7.14
N ASP A 20 -3.57 -10.07 8.46
CA ASP A 20 -2.27 -10.14 9.12
C ASP A 20 -2.07 -11.50 9.82
N ASN A 21 -0.94 -11.66 10.50
CA ASN A 21 -0.61 -12.89 11.23
C ASN A 21 -1.45 -13.15 12.49
N LYS A 22 -2.40 -12.27 12.84
CA LYS A 22 -3.28 -12.39 14.02
C LYS A 22 -4.67 -12.97 13.68
N SER A 23 -4.82 -13.52 12.48
CA SER A 23 -5.93 -14.39 12.04
C SER A 23 -7.34 -13.78 12.05
N THR A 24 -7.51 -12.50 12.36
CA THR A 24 -8.84 -11.87 12.45
C THR A 24 -9.19 -10.93 11.31
N GLY A 25 -8.22 -10.51 10.50
CA GLY A 25 -8.45 -9.54 9.43
C GLY A 25 -8.90 -8.18 9.97
N LYS A 26 -8.18 -7.10 9.64
CA LYS A 26 -8.65 -5.75 9.95
C LYS A 26 -9.30 -5.13 8.74
N THR A 27 -10.34 -4.35 8.95
CA THR A 27 -11.03 -3.64 7.87
C THR A 27 -10.97 -2.15 8.08
N TYR A 28 -10.80 -1.41 7.00
CA TYR A 28 -10.66 0.04 6.96
C TYR A 28 -11.58 0.60 5.89
N ALA A 29 -12.44 1.55 6.26
CA ALA A 29 -13.17 2.34 5.27
C ALA A 29 -12.18 3.24 4.51
N TRP A 30 -12.44 3.49 3.22
CA TRP A 30 -11.56 4.32 2.40
C TRP A 30 -11.36 5.74 2.96
N SER A 31 -12.37 6.28 3.64
CA SER A 31 -12.32 7.59 4.30
C SER A 31 -11.35 7.66 5.49
N GLU A 32 -10.87 6.53 6.03
CA GLU A 32 -9.94 6.50 7.16
C GLU A 32 -8.50 6.79 6.76
N PHE A 33 -8.14 6.55 5.49
CA PHE A 33 -6.78 6.75 5.00
C PHE A 33 -6.44 8.25 4.92
N GLN A 34 -5.22 8.57 5.31
CA GLN A 34 -4.63 9.91 5.28
C GLN A 34 -3.50 10.02 4.27
N GLN A 35 -2.84 8.90 3.96
CA GLN A 35 -1.70 8.88 3.04
C GLN A 35 -1.54 7.52 2.35
N PHE A 36 -1.10 7.57 1.09
CA PHE A 36 -0.58 6.44 0.33
C PHE A 36 0.87 6.74 -0.04
N VAL A 37 1.79 5.86 0.36
CA VAL A 37 3.22 5.95 0.05
C VAL A 37 3.67 4.67 -0.65
N ILE A 38 4.52 4.80 -1.66
CA ILE A 38 5.35 3.69 -2.14
C ILE A 38 6.72 3.83 -1.50
N GLU A 39 7.20 2.77 -0.86
CA GLU A 39 8.57 2.69 -0.34
C GLU A 39 9.34 1.66 -1.17
N THR A 40 10.50 2.07 -1.68
CA THR A 40 11.42 1.20 -2.42
C THR A 40 12.70 0.93 -1.63
N ASN A 41 13.34 -0.20 -1.89
CA ASN A 41 14.68 -0.49 -1.39
C ASN A 41 15.60 -1.13 -2.45
N ASP A 42 16.86 -1.36 -2.10
CA ASP A 42 17.91 -1.87 -2.99
C ASP A 42 18.16 -3.39 -2.91
N ARG A 43 17.21 -4.17 -2.37
CA ARG A 43 17.38 -5.62 -2.10
C ARG A 43 16.82 -6.54 -3.19
N GLY A 44 16.10 -6.00 -4.16
CA GLY A 44 15.56 -6.76 -5.27
C GLY A 44 16.64 -7.31 -6.23
N PRO A 45 16.27 -8.21 -7.16
CA PRO A 45 14.92 -8.72 -7.40
C PRO A 45 14.57 -10.01 -6.62
N PHE A 46 15.52 -10.54 -5.84
CA PHE A 46 15.33 -11.81 -5.11
C PHE A 46 14.60 -11.62 -3.77
N GLU A 47 14.73 -10.45 -3.17
CA GLU A 47 13.97 -10.02 -1.99
C GLU A 47 12.90 -9.01 -2.38
N GLU A 48 11.93 -8.79 -1.49
CA GLU A 48 10.94 -7.73 -1.68
C GLU A 48 11.58 -6.35 -1.54
N ASP A 49 11.42 -5.56 -2.59
CA ASP A 49 12.01 -4.23 -2.73
C ASP A 49 11.00 -3.12 -2.93
N VAL A 50 9.71 -3.42 -3.03
CA VAL A 50 8.64 -2.44 -3.21
C VAL A 50 7.50 -2.69 -2.23
N PHE A 51 7.09 -1.65 -1.51
CA PHE A 51 6.05 -1.71 -0.49
C PHE A 51 5.02 -0.60 -0.69
N LEU A 52 3.74 -0.99 -0.67
CA LEU A 52 2.61 -0.07 -0.63
C LEU A 52 2.27 0.20 0.83
N ILE A 53 2.37 1.46 1.25
CA ILE A 53 2.15 1.88 2.62
C ILE A 53 0.89 2.75 2.67
N LEU A 54 -0.13 2.25 3.35
CA LEU A 54 -1.37 2.97 3.63
C LEU A 54 -1.39 3.41 5.08
N GLN A 55 -1.62 4.70 5.32
CA GLN A 55 -1.66 5.25 6.66
C GLN A 55 -3.07 5.70 7.02
N THR A 56 -3.53 5.32 8.20
CA THR A 56 -4.69 5.90 8.89
C THR A 56 -4.20 6.75 10.06
N ASN A 57 -5.13 7.32 10.85
CA ASN A 57 -4.75 8.04 12.07
C ASN A 57 -4.12 7.13 13.14
N THR A 58 -4.35 5.82 13.09
CA THR A 58 -3.94 4.87 14.14
C THR A 58 -2.99 3.81 13.64
N ASP A 59 -3.05 3.43 12.37
CA ASP A 59 -2.36 2.28 11.81
C ASP A 59 -1.55 2.67 10.55
N LYS A 60 -0.38 2.06 10.41
CA LYS A 60 0.46 2.04 9.20
C LYS A 60 0.41 0.62 8.65
N ILE A 61 -0.25 0.45 7.51
CA ILE A 61 -0.42 -0.82 6.82
C ILE A 61 0.65 -0.91 5.74
N ILE A 62 1.46 -1.95 5.79
CA ILE A 62 2.58 -2.21 4.88
C ILE A 62 2.20 -3.44 4.06
N ILE A 63 2.02 -3.25 2.76
CA ILE A 63 1.62 -4.28 1.82
C ILE A 63 2.81 -4.51 0.87
N PRO A 64 3.53 -5.64 0.98
CA PRO A 64 4.55 -6.00 0.01
C PRO A 64 3.93 -6.06 -1.39
N GLN A 65 4.61 -5.55 -2.42
CA GLN A 65 4.09 -5.53 -3.79
C GLN A 65 3.72 -6.94 -4.25
N SER A 66 4.51 -7.97 -3.89
CA SER A 66 4.21 -9.38 -4.21
C SER A 66 2.86 -9.89 -3.68
N LYS A 67 2.24 -9.21 -2.71
CA LYS A 67 0.91 -9.56 -2.16
C LYS A 67 -0.24 -8.88 -2.91
N VAL A 68 0.06 -7.97 -3.82
CA VAL A 68 -0.93 -7.29 -4.64
C VAL A 68 -0.83 -7.82 -6.06
N ALA A 69 -1.76 -8.69 -6.45
CA ALA A 69 -1.89 -9.12 -7.83
C ALA A 69 -2.10 -7.90 -8.75
N SER A 70 -1.56 -7.95 -9.96
CA SER A 70 -1.53 -6.80 -10.88
C SER A 70 -2.93 -6.23 -11.19
N ASP A 71 -3.94 -7.10 -11.22
CA ASP A 71 -5.36 -6.76 -11.42
C ASP A 71 -6.02 -6.12 -10.18
N LYS A 72 -5.48 -6.37 -8.99
CA LYS A 72 -5.90 -5.71 -7.74
C LYS A 72 -5.27 -4.33 -7.55
N ALA A 73 -4.07 -4.10 -8.10
CA ALA A 73 -3.33 -2.85 -7.91
C ALA A 73 -4.09 -1.64 -8.46
N GLU A 74 -4.62 -1.73 -9.67
CA GLU A 74 -5.39 -0.64 -10.28
C GLU A 74 -6.65 -0.31 -9.46
N LYS A 75 -7.40 -1.34 -9.04
CA LYS A 75 -8.57 -1.18 -8.18
C LYS A 75 -8.22 -0.47 -6.88
N LEU A 76 -7.08 -0.80 -6.28
CA LEU A 76 -6.62 -0.15 -5.06
C LEU A 76 -6.41 1.36 -5.28
N PHE A 77 -5.72 1.75 -6.35
CA PHE A 77 -5.42 3.16 -6.63
C PHE A 77 -6.69 3.98 -6.92
N GLN A 78 -7.70 3.39 -7.55
CA GLN A 78 -8.96 4.07 -7.89
C GLN A 78 -9.73 4.59 -6.67
N HIS A 79 -9.49 4.05 -5.47
CA HIS A 79 -10.13 4.53 -4.24
C HIS A 79 -9.49 5.80 -3.66
N PHE A 80 -8.38 6.27 -4.24
CA PHE A 80 -7.66 7.46 -3.80
C PHE A 80 -7.84 8.59 -4.84
N PRO A 81 -8.71 9.58 -4.57
CA PRO A 81 -8.98 10.65 -5.52
C PRO A 81 -7.71 11.50 -5.76
N ASN A 82 -7.42 11.83 -7.01
CA ASN A 82 -6.20 12.55 -7.42
C ASN A 82 -4.89 11.80 -7.09
N PHE A 83 -4.92 10.46 -7.07
CA PHE A 83 -3.71 9.66 -6.94
C PHE A 83 -2.67 10.05 -8.01
N ASN A 84 -1.44 10.31 -7.59
CA ASN A 84 -0.37 10.77 -8.46
C ASN A 84 0.35 9.59 -9.13
N PHE A 85 -0.09 9.25 -10.34
CA PHE A 85 0.50 8.17 -11.13
C PHE A 85 1.92 8.49 -11.62
N ASP A 86 2.29 9.76 -11.81
CA ASP A 86 3.67 10.12 -12.19
C ASP A 86 4.66 9.77 -11.07
N ILE A 87 4.26 9.99 -9.81
CA ILE A 87 5.05 9.59 -8.63
C ILE A 87 5.09 8.06 -8.50
N LEU A 88 3.98 7.37 -8.77
CA LEU A 88 3.97 5.90 -8.82
C LEU A 88 4.97 5.37 -9.85
N THR A 89 4.97 5.92 -11.07
CA THR A 89 5.91 5.52 -12.13
C THR A 89 7.36 5.79 -11.74
N GLN A 90 7.63 6.93 -11.09
CA GLN A 90 8.96 7.24 -10.55
C GLN A 90 9.39 6.21 -9.50
N ALA A 91 8.48 5.86 -8.58
CA ALA A 91 8.76 4.86 -7.55
C ALA A 91 9.07 3.49 -8.16
N MET A 92 8.26 3.02 -9.12
CA MET A 92 8.47 1.73 -9.80
C MET A 92 9.74 1.69 -10.66
N SER A 93 10.37 2.84 -10.90
CA SER A 93 11.64 2.96 -11.62
C SER A 93 12.84 3.19 -10.68
N SER A 94 12.60 3.24 -9.37
CA SER A 94 13.63 3.50 -8.36
C SER A 94 14.31 2.22 -7.91
N SER A 95 15.64 2.24 -7.83
CA SER A 95 16.46 1.24 -7.14
C SER A 95 17.04 1.76 -5.83
N GLN A 96 16.57 2.92 -5.37
CA GLN A 96 17.08 3.59 -4.17
C GLN A 96 16.16 3.35 -2.98
N ASN A 97 16.74 3.41 -1.77
CA ASN A 97 16.00 3.39 -0.50
C ASN A 97 15.24 4.72 -0.33
N GLN A 98 13.98 4.77 -0.79
CA GLN A 98 13.24 6.03 -0.89
C GLN A 98 11.72 5.83 -0.68
N GLN A 99 11.06 6.87 -0.19
CA GLN A 99 9.62 6.97 -0.07
C GLN A 99 9.04 7.97 -1.07
N PHE A 100 7.90 7.61 -1.64
CA PHE A 100 7.18 8.37 -2.67
C PHE A 100 5.73 8.54 -2.23
N ILE A 101 5.33 9.78 -1.89
CA ILE A 101 3.95 10.07 -1.48
C ILE A 101 3.09 10.17 -2.75
N CYS A 102 2.35 9.11 -3.06
CA CYS A 102 1.46 9.07 -4.23
C CYS A 102 0.12 9.74 -3.96
N TRP A 103 -0.30 9.82 -2.70
CA TRP A 103 -1.56 10.46 -2.32
C TRP A 103 -1.55 10.90 -0.85
N ASN A 104 -2.26 11.99 -0.57
CA ASN A 104 -2.62 12.45 0.76
C ASN A 104 -4.02 13.08 0.73
N LYS A 105 -4.69 13.10 1.90
CA LYS A 105 -5.98 13.77 2.07
C LYS A 105 -5.81 15.27 2.32
#